data_AF-A0A972UIE7-F1
#
_entry.id   AF-A0A972UIE7-F1
#
_cell.length_a   1.000
_cell.length_b   1.000
_cell.length_c   1.000
_cell.angle_alpha   90.00
_cell.angle_beta   90.00
_cell.angle_gamma   90.00
#
_symmetry.space_group_name_H-M   'P 1'
#
loop_
_entity.id
_entity.type
_entity.pdbx_description
1 polymer ?
#
loop_
_entity_poly.entity_id
_entity_poly.type
_entity_poly.pdbx_seq_one_letter_code
_entity_poly.pdbx_strand_id
1 'polypeptide(L)'
;MALSNKLGHMVVSTGNKSEMSFGYATLYGDMCGGYSVLKDVYKTTVVALSRWRNATCPKDAKGPSGEVIPERVITKPPTAELKPNQTDQDTLPPYDELDAILKCLIEEELSLDDIAARGLDAATADRVWHMLDRAEYKRRQAPPGVKITRRAFGRDRRYPLTNRFTGKV
;
A
#
# COMPACT_ATOMS: atom_id res chain seq x y z
N MET A 1 -9.94 -18.56 -1.12
CA MET A 1 -10.40 -19.04 -2.45
C MET A 1 -11.45 -20.15 -2.39
N ALA A 2 -11.34 -21.16 -1.51
CA ALA A 2 -12.30 -22.28 -1.46
C ALA A 2 -13.79 -21.85 -1.36
N LEU A 3 -14.12 -20.91 -0.47
CA LEU A 3 -15.48 -20.38 -0.33
C LEU A 3 -15.97 -19.64 -1.58
N SER A 4 -15.08 -18.91 -2.26
CA SER A 4 -15.36 -18.21 -3.51
C SER A 4 -15.73 -19.20 -4.62
N ASN A 5 -14.97 -20.29 -4.77
CA ASN A 5 -15.28 -21.33 -5.74
C ASN A 5 -16.62 -22.03 -5.44
N LYS A 6 -16.93 -22.26 -4.16
CA LYS A 6 -18.16 -22.95 -3.75
C LYS A 6 -19.41 -22.07 -3.89
N LEU A 7 -19.30 -20.77 -3.59
CA LEU A 7 -20.45 -19.86 -3.48
C LEU A 7 -20.56 -18.86 -4.64
N GLY A 8 -19.57 -18.81 -5.54
CA GLY A 8 -19.56 -17.92 -6.69
C GLY A 8 -19.24 -16.45 -6.38
N HIS A 9 -18.83 -16.11 -5.15
CA HIS A 9 -18.43 -14.75 -4.79
C HIS A 9 -17.00 -14.43 -5.23
N MET A 10 -16.71 -13.18 -5.56
CA MET A 10 -15.34 -12.72 -5.83
C MET A 10 -14.62 -12.41 -4.52
N VAL A 11 -13.40 -12.94 -4.35
CA VAL A 11 -12.52 -12.51 -3.26
C VAL A 11 -11.96 -11.13 -3.59
N VAL A 12 -12.10 -10.19 -2.66
CA VAL A 12 -11.49 -8.86 -2.75
C VAL A 12 -10.25 -8.83 -1.86
N SER A 13 -9.09 -8.55 -2.44
CA SER A 13 -7.86 -8.39 -1.67
C SER A 13 -7.79 -6.98 -1.08
N THR A 14 -7.16 -6.87 0.10
CA THR A 14 -7.19 -5.65 0.93
C THR A 14 -5.86 -4.91 0.99
N GLY A 15 -4.86 -5.35 0.22
CA GLY A 15 -3.56 -4.71 0.15
C GLY A 15 -3.66 -3.28 -0.39
N ASN A 16 -3.03 -2.33 0.32
CA ASN A 16 -3.01 -0.92 -0.09
C ASN A 16 -1.72 -0.54 -0.84
N LYS A 17 -1.67 0.67 -1.41
CA LYS A 17 -0.55 1.14 -2.23
C LYS A 17 0.76 1.14 -1.45
N SER A 18 0.74 1.51 -0.17
CA SER A 18 1.93 1.51 0.68
C SER A 18 2.45 0.09 0.82
N GLU A 19 1.64 -0.86 1.30
CA GLU A 19 2.02 -2.28 1.48
C GLU A 19 2.56 -2.90 0.18
N MET A 20 1.90 -2.64 -0.95
CA MET A 20 2.35 -3.10 -2.27
C MET A 20 3.66 -2.43 -2.72
N SER A 21 3.95 -1.21 -2.27
CA SER A 21 5.16 -0.48 -2.62
C SER A 21 6.39 -1.17 -2.05
N PHE A 22 6.46 -1.43 -0.74
CA PHE A 22 7.62 -2.06 -0.12
C PHE A 22 7.52 -3.59 -0.01
N GLY A 23 6.44 -4.18 -0.55
CA GLY A 23 6.29 -5.62 -0.70
C GLY A 23 5.95 -6.35 0.60
N TYR A 24 5.29 -5.67 1.53
CA TYR A 24 4.80 -6.24 2.78
C TYR A 24 3.47 -6.93 2.54
N ALA A 25 3.60 -8.00 1.78
CA ALA A 25 2.50 -8.83 1.32
C ALA A 25 3.01 -10.25 1.10
N THR A 26 2.14 -11.21 1.29
CA THR A 26 2.43 -12.63 1.11
C THR A 26 1.88 -13.08 -0.24
N LEU A 27 2.76 -13.55 -1.13
CA LEU A 27 2.34 -14.18 -2.37
C LEU A 27 1.42 -15.35 -2.06
N TYR A 28 0.27 -15.37 -2.74
CA TYR A 28 -0.79 -16.36 -2.54
C TYR A 28 -1.44 -16.34 -1.15
N GLY A 29 -1.10 -15.36 -0.30
CA GLY A 29 -1.75 -15.08 0.98
C GLY A 29 -2.72 -13.91 0.84
N ASP A 30 -2.42 -12.79 1.49
CA ASP A 30 -3.19 -11.54 1.45
C ASP A 30 -3.34 -10.92 0.05
N MET A 31 -2.43 -11.26 -0.87
CA MET A 31 -2.50 -10.84 -2.27
C MET A 31 -3.56 -11.59 -3.07
N CYS A 32 -4.08 -12.72 -2.58
CA CYS A 32 -5.11 -13.49 -3.28
C CYS A 32 -6.42 -12.70 -3.39
N GLY A 33 -6.90 -12.54 -4.62
CA GLY A 33 -8.20 -11.94 -4.90
C GLY A 33 -8.46 -11.85 -6.39
N GLY A 34 -9.72 -11.67 -6.78
CA GLY A 34 -10.09 -11.29 -8.13
C GLY A 34 -9.93 -9.79 -8.40
N TYR A 35 -9.97 -8.97 -7.34
CA TYR A 35 -9.85 -7.51 -7.43
C TYR A 35 -9.27 -6.91 -6.14
N SER A 36 -8.49 -5.84 -6.26
CA SER A 36 -7.93 -5.09 -5.13
C SER A 36 -8.46 -3.65 -5.14
N VAL A 37 -9.39 -3.36 -4.23
CA VAL A 37 -10.06 -2.05 -4.17
C VAL A 37 -9.11 -0.95 -3.68
N LEU A 38 -8.18 -1.29 -2.79
CA LEU A 38 -7.25 -0.33 -2.17
C LEU A 38 -5.88 -0.26 -2.86
N LYS A 39 -5.70 -0.94 -4.00
CA LYS A 39 -4.41 -1.12 -4.68
C LYS A 39 -3.63 0.18 -4.90
N ASP A 40 -4.35 1.26 -5.18
CA ASP A 40 -3.77 2.59 -5.45
C ASP A 40 -4.12 3.63 -4.38
N VAL A 41 -4.42 3.19 -3.15
CA VAL A 41 -4.70 4.04 -1.99
C VAL A 41 -3.55 3.93 -0.99
N TYR A 42 -2.92 5.03 -0.59
CA TYR A 42 -1.88 5.02 0.46
C TYR A 42 -2.47 4.74 1.85
N LYS A 43 -1.68 4.19 2.78
CA LYS A 43 -2.13 3.82 4.14
C LYS A 43 -2.71 5.01 4.89
N THR A 44 -2.03 6.16 4.85
CA THR A 44 -2.52 7.43 5.42
C THR A 44 -3.89 7.80 4.87
N THR A 45 -4.12 7.55 3.57
CA THR A 45 -5.41 7.80 2.91
C THR A 45 -6.46 6.77 3.32
N VAL A 46 -6.11 5.50 3.53
CA VAL A 46 -7.03 4.48 4.06
C VAL A 46 -7.58 4.90 5.42
N VAL A 47 -6.72 5.38 6.32
CA VAL A 47 -7.13 5.88 7.65
C VAL A 47 -8.06 7.10 7.51
N ALA A 48 -7.70 8.06 6.65
CA ALA A 48 -8.55 9.23 6.38
C ALA A 48 -9.92 8.84 5.79
N LEU A 49 -9.96 7.91 4.84
CA LEU A 49 -11.19 7.40 4.23
C LEU A 49 -12.06 6.66 5.24
N SER A 50 -11.45 5.95 6.19
CA SER A 50 -12.17 5.23 7.25
C SER A 50 -12.92 6.22 8.15
N ARG A 51 -12.24 7.28 8.60
CA ARG A 51 -12.85 8.37 9.37
C ARG A 51 -13.94 9.09 8.58
N TRP A 52 -13.66 9.41 7.32
CA TRP A 52 -14.63 10.04 6.43
C TRP A 52 -15.89 9.19 6.24
N ARG A 53 -15.73 7.87 6.05
CA ARG A 53 -16.85 6.93 5.89
C ARG A 53 -17.67 6.79 7.17
N ASN A 54 -17.09 6.88 8.35
CA ASN A 54 -17.87 6.91 9.60
C ASN A 54 -18.67 8.20 9.75
N ALA A 55 -18.11 9.33 9.30
CA ALA A 55 -18.78 10.63 9.34
C ALA A 55 -19.80 10.84 8.21
N THR A 56 -19.70 10.08 7.11
CA THR A 56 -20.47 10.30 5.88
C THR A 56 -21.02 8.98 5.34
N CYS A 57 -22.31 8.95 4.98
CA CYS A 57 -22.90 7.85 4.22
C CYS A 57 -23.13 8.28 2.76
N PRO A 58 -22.34 7.79 1.79
CA PRO A 58 -22.57 8.09 0.38
C PRO A 58 -23.95 7.61 -0.08
N LYS A 59 -24.60 8.37 -0.97
CA LYS A 59 -25.96 8.06 -1.46
C LYS A 59 -26.09 6.65 -2.03
N ASP A 60 -25.06 6.18 -2.73
CA ASP A 60 -25.05 4.86 -3.38
C ASP A 60 -24.38 3.77 -2.52
N ALA A 61 -24.01 4.08 -1.28
CA ALA A 61 -23.43 3.10 -0.38
C ALA A 61 -24.45 2.02 -0.03
N LYS A 62 -24.02 0.75 -0.12
CA LYS A 62 -24.84 -0.42 0.23
C LYS A 62 -24.73 -0.83 1.70
N GLY A 63 -23.86 -0.16 2.47
CA GLY A 63 -23.66 -0.41 3.89
C GLY A 63 -24.52 0.48 4.78
N PRO A 64 -24.57 0.22 6.10
CA PRO A 64 -25.37 1.00 7.03
C PRO A 64 -24.88 2.46 7.17
N SER A 65 -25.76 3.35 7.60
CA SER A 65 -25.41 4.71 8.01
C SER A 65 -24.71 4.73 9.38
N GLY A 66 -23.96 5.80 9.67
CA GLY A 66 -23.27 5.99 10.95
C GLY A 66 -21.88 5.33 11.00
N GLU A 67 -21.44 5.01 12.21
CA GLU A 67 -20.15 4.36 12.46
C GLU A 67 -20.18 2.90 11.98
N VAL A 68 -19.44 2.62 10.91
CA VAL A 68 -19.35 1.29 10.29
C VAL A 68 -17.99 0.62 10.49
N ILE A 69 -16.95 1.41 10.75
CA ILE A 69 -15.60 0.94 11.07
C ILE A 69 -15.34 1.30 12.53
N PRO A 70 -15.16 0.32 13.43
CA PRO A 70 -14.93 0.61 14.85
C PRO A 70 -13.69 1.47 15.07
N GLU A 71 -13.78 2.48 15.94
CA GLU A 71 -12.66 3.41 16.21
C GLU A 71 -11.36 2.69 16.64
N ARG A 72 -11.49 1.57 17.36
CA ARG A 72 -10.34 0.74 17.76
C ARG A 72 -9.55 0.19 16.57
N VAL A 73 -10.16 0.01 15.40
CA VAL A 73 -9.49 -0.47 14.18
C VAL A 73 -8.69 0.66 13.53
N ILE A 74 -9.16 1.90 13.66
CA ILE A 74 -8.54 3.10 13.07
C ILE A 74 -7.34 3.57 13.92
N THR A 75 -7.45 3.45 15.24
CA THR A 75 -6.45 3.94 16.20
C THR A 75 -5.39 2.90 16.57
N LYS A 76 -5.64 1.62 16.31
CA LYS A 76 -4.66 0.55 16.59
C LYS A 76 -3.40 0.75 15.74
N PRO A 77 -2.20 0.64 16.35
CA PRO A 77 -0.95 0.67 15.60
C PRO A 77 -0.90 -0.44 14.53
N PRO A 78 -0.39 -0.14 13.33
CA PRO A 78 -0.30 -1.12 12.25
C PRO A 78 0.73 -2.22 12.57
N THR A 79 0.36 -3.47 12.26
CA THR A 79 1.16 -4.66 12.56
C THR A 79 0.78 -5.82 11.63
N ALA A 80 1.77 -6.64 11.25
CA ALA A 80 1.56 -7.91 10.55
C ALA A 80 1.16 -9.08 11.47
N GLU A 81 1.18 -8.89 12.79
CA GLU A 81 0.77 -9.88 13.80
C GLU A 81 1.46 -11.26 13.69
N LEU A 82 2.67 -11.33 13.12
CA LEU A 82 3.41 -12.60 12.95
C LEU A 82 4.09 -13.06 14.24
N LYS A 83 4.33 -12.14 15.19
CA LYS A 83 4.90 -12.43 16.51
C LYS A 83 4.36 -11.46 17.58
N PRO A 84 4.43 -11.83 18.87
CA PRO A 84 3.97 -10.97 19.97
C PRO A 84 4.66 -9.60 19.96
N ASN A 85 3.88 -8.55 20.20
CA ASN A 85 4.33 -7.15 20.25
C ASN A 85 5.00 -6.61 18.98
N GLN A 86 4.80 -7.26 17.83
CA GLN A 86 5.30 -6.78 16.55
C GLN A 86 4.58 -5.49 16.13
N THR A 87 5.34 -4.54 15.60
CA THR A 87 4.77 -3.39 14.86
C THR A 87 5.41 -3.27 13.50
N ASP A 88 4.71 -2.63 12.56
CA ASP A 88 5.29 -2.32 11.24
C ASP A 88 6.53 -1.40 11.38
N GLN A 89 6.54 -0.56 12.42
CA GLN A 89 7.61 0.39 12.74
C GLN A 89 8.93 -0.29 13.15
N ASP A 90 8.92 -1.59 13.46
CA ASP A 90 10.14 -2.37 13.71
C ASP A 90 11.04 -2.41 12.45
N THR A 91 10.45 -2.24 11.27
CA THR A 91 11.13 -2.37 9.97
C THR A 91 10.92 -1.20 9.01
N LEU A 92 9.90 -0.39 9.25
CA LEU A 92 9.48 0.69 8.37
C LEU A 92 9.50 2.03 9.11
N PRO A 93 9.74 3.15 8.42
CA PRO A 93 9.44 4.45 9.00
C PRO A 93 7.93 4.59 9.26
N PRO A 94 7.51 5.56 10.09
CA PRO A 94 6.10 5.92 10.26
C PRO A 94 5.39 6.11 8.90
N TYR A 95 4.12 5.72 8.81
CA TYR A 95 3.40 5.69 7.53
C TYR A 95 3.23 7.07 6.88
N ASP A 96 3.20 8.14 7.66
CA ASP A 96 3.19 9.52 7.18
C ASP A 96 4.48 9.88 6.44
N GLU A 97 5.64 9.55 7.02
CA GLU A 97 6.94 9.72 6.37
C GLU A 97 7.08 8.77 5.17
N LEU A 98 6.70 7.50 5.34
CA LEU A 98 6.76 6.48 4.30
C LEU A 98 5.95 6.88 3.07
N ASP A 99 4.69 7.27 3.27
CA ASP A 99 3.80 7.65 2.15
C ASP A 99 4.29 8.94 1.47
N ALA A 100 4.92 9.88 2.20
CA ALA A 100 5.53 11.07 1.62
C ALA A 100 6.70 10.71 0.70
N ILE A 101 7.61 9.84 1.16
CA ILE A 101 8.72 9.33 0.35
C ILE A 101 8.20 8.56 -0.87
N LEU A 102 7.21 7.69 -0.69
CA LEU A 102 6.62 6.90 -1.78
C LEU A 102 5.95 7.77 -2.84
N LYS A 103 5.28 8.87 -2.46
CA LYS A 103 4.73 9.83 -3.43
C LYS A 103 5.84 10.47 -4.27
N CYS A 104 6.93 10.89 -3.64
CA CYS A 104 8.08 11.44 -4.34
C CYS A 104 8.69 10.43 -5.33
N LEU A 105 8.92 9.19 -4.88
CA LEU A 105 9.53 8.14 -5.70
C LEU A 105 8.63 7.63 -6.83
N ILE A 106 7.32 7.51 -6.59
CA ILE A 106 6.38 6.86 -7.52
C ILE A 106 5.68 7.87 -8.40
N GLU A 107 5.09 8.92 -7.82
CA GLU A 107 4.20 9.82 -8.56
C GLU A 107 4.96 10.96 -9.21
N GLU A 108 6.00 11.43 -8.56
CA GLU A 108 6.82 12.56 -8.99
C GLU A 108 8.15 12.14 -9.65
N GLU A 109 8.55 10.87 -9.51
CA GLU A 109 9.80 10.31 -10.05
C GLU A 109 11.06 11.08 -9.66
N LEU A 110 11.11 11.56 -8.42
CA LEU A 110 12.24 12.33 -7.92
C LEU A 110 13.45 11.45 -7.64
N SER A 111 14.64 12.03 -7.80
CA SER A 111 15.89 11.42 -7.34
C SER A 111 15.97 11.42 -5.81
N LEU A 112 16.88 10.62 -5.24
CA LEU A 112 17.13 10.63 -3.80
C LEU A 112 17.62 12.00 -3.31
N ASP A 113 18.42 12.69 -4.12
CA ASP A 113 18.93 14.04 -3.83
C ASP A 113 17.78 15.07 -3.78
N ASP A 114 16.84 14.99 -4.73
CA ASP A 114 15.66 15.85 -4.75
C ASP A 114 14.73 15.58 -3.57
N ILE A 115 14.62 14.32 -3.14
CA ILE A 115 13.86 13.93 -1.94
C ILE A 115 14.51 14.53 -0.69
N ALA A 116 15.83 14.44 -0.58
CA ALA A 116 16.58 15.05 0.52
C ALA A 116 16.44 16.58 0.54
N ALA A 117 16.45 17.22 -0.63
CA ALA A 117 16.22 18.66 -0.77
C ALA A 117 14.83 19.11 -0.30
N ARG A 118 13.85 18.20 -0.23
CA ARG A 118 12.53 18.44 0.35
C ARG A 118 12.46 18.27 1.88
N GLY A 119 13.59 17.99 2.52
CA GLY A 119 13.69 17.82 3.96
C GLY A 119 13.29 16.43 4.46
N LEU A 120 13.19 15.44 3.57
CA LEU A 120 13.01 14.03 3.94
C LEU A 120 14.38 13.38 4.20
N ASP A 121 14.46 12.46 5.16
CA ASP A 121 15.73 11.81 5.52
C ASP A 121 16.28 10.96 4.37
N ALA A 122 17.47 11.30 3.88
CA ALA A 122 18.09 10.66 2.72
C ALA A 122 18.35 9.16 2.95
N ALA A 123 18.78 8.79 4.18
CA ALA A 123 19.03 7.39 4.51
C ALA A 123 17.74 6.56 4.51
N THR A 124 16.64 7.13 5.00
CA THR A 124 15.32 6.50 4.97
C THR A 124 14.76 6.42 3.55
N ALA A 125 14.89 7.48 2.76
CA ALA A 125 14.52 7.47 1.35
C ALA A 125 15.26 6.39 0.54
N ASP A 126 16.57 6.25 0.74
CA ASP A 126 17.39 5.21 0.11
C ASP A 126 16.91 3.79 0.48
N ARG A 127 16.64 3.54 1.77
CA ARG A 127 16.10 2.26 2.23
C ARG A 127 14.73 1.96 1.59
N VAL A 128 13.83 2.93 1.58
CA VAL A 128 12.49 2.79 1.00
C VAL A 128 12.57 2.54 -0.50
N TRP A 129 13.46 3.22 -1.22
CA TRP A 129 13.70 2.99 -2.65
C TRP A 129 14.16 1.55 -2.93
N HIS A 130 15.11 1.03 -2.15
CA HIS A 130 15.54 -0.37 -2.29
C HIS A 130 14.42 -1.38 -2.00
N MET A 131 13.59 -1.14 -0.97
CA MET A 131 12.43 -1.98 -0.71
C MET A 131 11.41 -1.92 -1.85
N LEU A 132 11.18 -0.72 -2.39
CA LEU A 132 10.30 -0.48 -3.53
C LEU A 132 10.72 -1.32 -4.72
N ASP A 133 11.99 -1.29 -5.10
CA ASP A 133 12.48 -2.01 -6.28
C ASP A 133 12.47 -3.53 -6.07
N ARG A 134 12.84 -4.03 -4.88
CA ARG A 134 12.80 -5.46 -4.57
C ARG A 134 11.41 -6.07 -4.60
N ALA A 135 10.37 -5.26 -4.39
CA ALA A 135 8.99 -5.72 -4.34
C ALA A 135 8.31 -5.87 -5.72
N GLU A 136 9.01 -5.59 -6.83
CA GLU A 136 8.44 -5.62 -8.19
C GLU A 136 7.84 -6.98 -8.55
N TYR A 137 8.49 -8.09 -8.16
CA TYR A 137 7.99 -9.44 -8.45
C TYR A 137 6.66 -9.77 -7.77
N LYS A 138 6.40 -9.21 -6.58
CA LYS A 138 5.10 -9.35 -5.90
C LYS A 138 4.05 -8.54 -6.64
N ARG A 139 4.33 -7.27 -6.94
CA ARG A 139 3.38 -6.37 -7.60
C ARG A 139 2.92 -6.86 -8.97
N ARG A 140 3.80 -7.52 -9.73
CA ARG A 140 3.42 -8.10 -11.04
C ARG A 140 2.39 -9.24 -10.94
N GLN A 141 2.24 -9.84 -9.77
CA GLN A 141 1.26 -10.90 -9.50
C GLN A 141 0.03 -10.38 -8.75
N ALA A 142 0.00 -9.09 -8.40
CA ALA A 142 -1.13 -8.50 -7.70
C ALA A 142 -2.38 -8.41 -8.61
N PRO A 143 -3.58 -8.67 -8.09
CA PRO A 143 -4.82 -8.59 -8.88
C PRO A 143 -5.04 -7.17 -9.44
N PRO A 144 -5.90 -7.03 -10.47
CA PRO A 144 -6.29 -5.72 -10.96
C PRO A 144 -6.97 -4.89 -9.87
N GLY A 145 -6.95 -3.57 -10.02
CA GLY A 145 -7.51 -2.62 -9.06
C GLY A 145 -7.75 -1.27 -9.71
N VAL A 146 -8.44 -0.38 -8.99
CA VAL A 146 -8.71 0.98 -9.47
C VAL A 146 -7.46 1.85 -9.33
N LYS A 147 -7.24 2.72 -10.34
CA LYS A 147 -6.24 3.79 -10.28
C LYS A 147 -6.94 5.07 -9.84
N ILE A 148 -6.40 5.73 -8.82
CA ILE A 148 -6.89 7.03 -8.32
C ILE A 148 -5.80 8.10 -8.23
N THR A 149 -4.54 7.70 -8.32
CA THR A 149 -3.38 8.60 -8.26
C THR A 149 -2.86 8.93 -9.65
N ARG A 150 -1.89 9.85 -9.73
CA ARG A 150 -1.27 10.22 -11.02
C ARG A 150 -0.55 9.04 -11.66
N ARG A 151 0.14 8.23 -10.84
CA ARG A 151 0.91 7.06 -11.30
C ARG A 151 0.64 5.82 -10.44
N ALA A 152 0.09 4.79 -11.09
CA ALA A 152 -0.18 3.49 -10.46
C ALA A 152 0.85 2.43 -10.86
N PHE A 153 0.99 1.39 -10.03
CA PHE A 153 1.77 0.21 -10.37
C PHE A 153 1.15 -0.58 -11.53
N GLY A 154 1.99 -1.04 -12.47
CA GLY A 154 1.56 -1.78 -13.64
C GLY A 154 1.75 -0.97 -14.91
N ARG A 155 0.67 -0.44 -15.50
CA ARG A 155 0.76 0.23 -16.80
C ARG A 155 1.68 1.46 -16.79
N ASP A 156 1.63 2.27 -15.73
CA ASP A 156 2.29 3.58 -15.67
C ASP A 156 3.70 3.55 -15.06
N ARG A 157 4.01 2.53 -14.26
CA ARG A 157 5.34 2.28 -13.70
C ARG A 157 5.74 0.84 -14.00
N ARG A 158 6.67 0.67 -14.95
CA ARG A 158 7.15 -0.64 -15.44
C ARG A 158 8.63 -0.76 -15.20
N TYR A 159 9.01 -1.54 -14.20
CA TYR A 159 10.41 -1.82 -13.88
C TYR A 159 10.75 -3.28 -14.19
N PRO A 160 12.02 -3.60 -14.53
CA PRO A 160 12.43 -4.98 -14.76
C PRO A 160 12.34 -5.80 -13.46
N LEU A 161 11.99 -7.08 -13.59
CA LEU A 161 11.99 -8.04 -12.47
C LEU A 161 13.42 -8.37 -12.04
N THR A 162 14.24 -8.78 -13.01
CA THR A 162 15.67 -8.97 -12.81
C THR A 162 16.34 -7.62 -12.94
N ASN A 163 16.65 -7.00 -11.81
CA ASN A 163 17.26 -5.68 -11.74
C ASN A 163 18.41 -5.71 -10.73
N ARG A 164 19.60 -5.22 -11.14
CA ARG A 164 20.75 -4.99 -10.25
C ARG A 164 21.20 -3.54 -10.26
N PHE A 165 20.35 -2.62 -10.73
CA PHE A 165 20.62 -1.20 -10.63
C PHE A 165 20.58 -0.77 -9.16
N THR A 166 21.70 -0.28 -8.64
CA THR A 166 21.87 0.10 -7.23
C THR A 166 22.01 1.60 -7.01
N GLY A 167 21.89 2.43 -8.05
CA GLY A 167 22.09 3.89 -7.97
C GLY A 167 23.52 4.34 -7.66
N LYS A 168 24.34 3.44 -7.09
CA LYS A 168 25.78 3.56 -6.89
C LYS A 168 26.49 3.18 -8.19
N VAL A 169 27.12 4.16 -8.82
CA VAL A 169 28.11 3.96 -9.90
C VAL A 169 29.46 3.63 -9.27
#